data_AF-A0A7V3ER46-F1
#
_entry.id   AF-A0A7V3ER46-F1
#
_cell.length_a   1.000
_cell.length_b   1.000
_cell.length_c   1.000
_cell.angle_alpha   90.00
_cell.angle_beta   90.00
_cell.angle_gamma   90.00
#
_symmetry.space_group_name_H-M   'P 1'
#
loop_
_entity.id
_entity.type
_entity.pdbx_description
1 polymer ?
#
loop_
_entity_poly.entity_id
_entity_poly.type
_entity_poly.pdbx_seq_one_letter_code
_entity_poly.pdbx_strand_id
1 'polypeptide(L)'
;MNSDFAGAGYDAPDARTTFFLIVDDNVELAGLVAAKLAENGFTADIVHTGAAGLRRLESGYYSAILLDYHLPDMNGGEFVRTLNQRDLRIPFIVMTWQSSERIFIEMMNLGARGYVIKELGFLNAIVQDVRRLHDKLQIEHRHAETVAALRASEERYRSFVQNFQGVAVRYDAKMRPVFFHGAVKKITGRTAQELMETPDGWLGIVHPDDRPEVERAAERDKLLELPFFSTEREYRIVHTDGTVKWVHELIQNACGTNGSVRYVQSSIYDITERKKTEQEKNALEMQLLHLQKMEAVGRLAGGVAHDFNNL
;
A
#
# COMPACT_ATOMS: atom_id res chain seq x y z
N MET A 1 -2.19 -26.52 47.64
CA MET A 1 -2.52 -27.80 46.99
C MET A 1 -2.25 -27.62 45.51
N ASN A 2 -1.15 -28.19 45.04
CA ASN A 2 -0.87 -28.40 43.62
C ASN A 2 -1.83 -29.46 43.09
N SER A 3 -2.31 -29.27 41.86
CA SER A 3 -2.52 -30.38 40.94
C SER A 3 -2.48 -29.85 39.50
N ASP A 4 -1.32 -30.10 38.92
CA ASP A 4 -0.94 -30.09 37.51
C ASP A 4 -2.05 -30.46 36.53
N PHE A 5 -2.27 -29.58 35.55
CA PHE A 5 -2.59 -29.99 34.18
C PHE A 5 -1.56 -29.35 33.25
N ALA A 6 -0.44 -30.04 33.08
CA ALA A 6 0.46 -29.85 31.96
C ALA A 6 -0.24 -30.39 30.70
N GLY A 7 -0.94 -29.52 29.98
CA GLY A 7 -1.31 -29.73 28.58
C GLY A 7 -0.26 -29.06 27.70
N ALA A 8 0.49 -29.85 26.94
CA ALA A 8 1.51 -29.39 26.02
C ALA A 8 1.01 -28.20 25.17
N GLY A 9 1.64 -27.03 25.37
CA GLY A 9 1.47 -25.88 24.50
C GLY A 9 2.06 -26.23 23.13
N TYR A 10 1.21 -26.67 22.22
CA TYR A 10 1.54 -26.65 20.80
C TYR A 10 1.36 -25.22 20.32
N ASP A 11 2.47 -24.52 20.13
CA ASP A 11 2.49 -23.21 19.48
C ASP A 11 1.76 -23.30 18.14
N ALA A 12 0.93 -22.29 17.85
CA ALA A 12 0.23 -22.21 16.58
C ALA A 12 1.25 -22.28 15.44
N PRO A 13 1.05 -23.17 14.45
CA PRO A 13 2.03 -23.38 13.41
C PRO A 13 2.32 -22.12 12.59
N ASP A 14 3.59 -21.91 12.25
CA ASP A 14 4.03 -20.87 11.30
C ASP A 14 3.20 -21.00 10.00
N ALA A 15 2.66 -19.88 9.51
CA ALA A 15 1.82 -19.82 8.31
C ALA A 15 2.52 -20.39 7.06
N ARG A 16 3.84 -20.56 7.10
CA ARG A 16 4.65 -21.16 6.03
C ARG A 16 4.67 -22.69 6.04
N THR A 17 4.36 -23.33 7.16
CA THR A 17 4.42 -24.78 7.29
C THR A 17 3.04 -25.36 6.99
N THR A 18 2.94 -26.17 5.94
CA THR A 18 1.68 -26.83 5.56
C THR A 18 1.50 -28.09 6.39
N PHE A 19 0.45 -28.11 7.20
CA PHE A 19 0.09 -29.24 8.05
C PHE A 19 -1.00 -30.08 7.39
N PHE A 20 -0.71 -31.36 7.19
CA PHE A 20 -1.63 -32.33 6.62
C PHE A 20 -2.37 -33.11 7.71
N LEU A 21 -3.63 -33.46 7.45
CA LEU A 21 -4.32 -34.49 8.22
C LEU A 21 -4.48 -35.73 7.35
N ILE A 22 -3.92 -36.85 7.79
CA ILE A 22 -4.12 -38.17 7.18
C ILE A 22 -5.31 -38.83 7.88
N VAL A 23 -6.34 -39.17 7.11
CA VAL A 23 -7.53 -39.89 7.58
C VAL A 23 -7.52 -41.25 6.90
N ASP A 24 -7.01 -42.27 7.58
CA ASP A 24 -6.80 -43.61 7.02
C ASP A 24 -6.90 -44.66 8.15
N ASP A 25 -7.75 -45.67 7.95
CA ASP A 25 -8.03 -46.70 8.96
C ASP A 25 -6.89 -47.71 9.10
N ASN A 26 -6.02 -47.79 8.09
CA ASN A 26 -4.84 -48.64 8.11
C ASN A 26 -3.69 -47.93 8.84
N VAL A 27 -3.51 -48.28 10.11
CA VAL A 27 -2.48 -47.70 11.00
C VAL A 27 -1.07 -47.79 10.41
N GLU A 28 -0.71 -48.93 9.83
CA GLU A 28 0.64 -49.16 9.29
C GLU A 28 0.88 -48.32 8.03
N LEU A 29 -0.08 -48.32 7.10
CA LEU A 29 0.02 -47.58 5.85
C LEU A 29 0.03 -46.07 6.09
N ALA A 30 -0.84 -45.58 6.97
CA ALA A 30 -0.88 -44.18 7.38
C ALA A 30 0.45 -43.74 7.98
N GLY A 31 1.07 -44.59 8.81
CA GLY A 31 2.40 -44.36 9.37
C GLY A 31 3.48 -44.26 8.30
N LEU A 32 3.43 -45.12 7.27
CA LEU A 32 4.36 -45.05 6.13
C LEU A 32 4.18 -43.78 5.30
N VAL A 33 2.94 -43.35 5.05
CA VAL A 33 2.65 -42.08 4.36
C VAL A 33 3.20 -40.92 5.16
N ALA A 34 2.91 -40.85 6.46
CA ALA A 34 3.41 -39.79 7.33
C ALA A 34 4.94 -39.74 7.39
N ALA A 35 5.60 -40.89 7.53
CA ALA A 35 7.06 -40.98 7.52
C ALA A 35 7.64 -40.49 6.18
N LYS A 36 7.03 -40.89 5.05
CA LYS A 36 7.46 -40.45 3.72
C LYS A 36 7.29 -38.94 3.53
N LEU A 37 6.20 -38.36 4.04
CA LEU A 37 5.98 -36.91 4.04
C LEU A 37 7.02 -36.18 4.89
N ALA A 38 7.33 -36.70 6.08
CA ALA A 38 8.33 -36.13 6.98
C ALA A 38 9.74 -36.11 6.36
N GLU A 39 10.16 -37.18 5.68
CA GLU A 39 11.40 -37.23 4.89
C GLU A 39 11.48 -36.12 3.83
N ASN A 40 10.33 -35.60 3.39
CA ASN A 40 10.20 -34.58 2.36
C ASN A 40 9.88 -33.19 2.93
N GLY A 41 9.96 -33.01 4.25
CA GLY A 41 9.77 -31.71 4.92
C GLY A 41 8.31 -31.33 5.19
N PHE A 42 7.36 -32.28 5.06
CA PHE A 42 5.95 -32.06 5.37
C PHE A 42 5.60 -32.64 6.74
N THR A 43 4.70 -31.96 7.46
CA THR A 43 4.18 -32.46 8.74
C THR A 43 2.76 -32.96 8.57
N ALA A 44 2.45 -34.12 9.15
CA ALA A 44 1.14 -34.71 9.08
C ALA A 44 0.72 -35.32 10.42
N ASP A 45 -0.53 -35.07 10.83
CA ASP A 45 -1.19 -35.84 11.88
C ASP A 45 -1.98 -36.98 11.27
N ILE A 46 -2.20 -38.05 12.05
CA ILE A 46 -2.95 -39.23 11.62
C ILE A 46 -4.19 -39.39 12.49
N VAL A 47 -5.31 -39.73 11.86
CA VAL A 47 -6.53 -40.21 12.49
C VAL A 47 -7.07 -41.39 11.70
N HIS A 48 -7.80 -42.29 12.37
CA HIS A 48 -8.19 -43.58 11.80
C HIS A 48 -9.69 -43.73 11.50
N THR A 49 -10.48 -42.68 11.75
CA THR A 49 -11.92 -42.68 11.45
C THR A 49 -12.35 -41.33 10.90
N GLY A 50 -13.41 -41.33 10.09
CA GLY A 50 -13.96 -40.11 9.52
C GLY A 50 -14.50 -39.17 10.59
N ALA A 51 -15.18 -39.69 11.61
CA ALA A 51 -15.67 -38.90 12.73
C ALA A 51 -14.53 -38.25 13.54
N ALA A 52 -13.40 -38.94 13.70
CA ALA A 52 -12.22 -38.36 14.35
C ALA A 52 -11.60 -37.27 13.47
N GLY A 53 -11.50 -37.47 12.16
CA GLY A 53 -11.01 -36.46 11.22
C GLY A 53 -11.86 -35.20 11.21
N LEU A 54 -13.19 -35.33 11.15
CA LEU A 54 -14.10 -34.18 11.19
C LEU A 54 -13.94 -33.36 12.48
N ARG A 55 -13.86 -34.01 13.65
CA ARG A 55 -13.61 -33.32 14.93
C ARG A 55 -12.25 -32.62 14.95
N ARG A 56 -11.22 -33.26 14.39
CA ARG A 56 -9.86 -32.72 14.38
C ARG A 56 -9.77 -31.48 13.49
N LEU A 57 -10.50 -31.43 12.39
CA LEU A 57 -10.52 -30.29 11.46
C LEU A 57 -11.22 -29.04 12.03
N GLU A 58 -12.05 -29.19 13.06
CA GLU A 58 -12.67 -28.05 13.77
C GLU A 58 -11.63 -27.15 14.46
N SER A 59 -10.40 -27.63 14.70
CA SER A 59 -9.34 -26.84 15.30
C SER A 59 -8.77 -25.76 14.34
N GLY A 60 -9.00 -25.87 13.03
CA GLY A 60 -8.57 -24.88 12.03
C GLY A 60 -7.06 -24.86 11.68
N TYR A 61 -6.28 -25.86 12.09
CA TYR A 61 -4.82 -25.87 11.90
C TYR A 61 -4.33 -26.57 10.63
N TYR A 62 -5.18 -27.36 9.97
CA TYR A 62 -4.77 -28.17 8.82
C TYR A 62 -4.97 -27.41 7.52
N SER A 63 -3.91 -27.42 6.71
CA SER A 63 -3.89 -26.79 5.40
C SER A 63 -4.43 -27.69 4.30
N ALA A 64 -4.38 -29.01 4.49
CA ALA A 64 -4.86 -30.01 3.53
C ALA A 64 -5.13 -31.38 4.19
N ILE A 65 -5.87 -32.24 3.50
CA ILE A 65 -6.25 -33.59 3.97
C ILE A 65 -5.75 -34.64 2.99
N LEU A 66 -5.20 -35.75 3.50
CA LEU A 66 -5.01 -37.00 2.76
C LEU A 66 -6.07 -37.98 3.24
N LEU A 67 -7.03 -38.29 2.38
CA LEU A 67 -8.25 -38.99 2.75
C LEU A 67 -8.28 -40.38 2.13
N ASP A 68 -8.33 -41.42 2.96
CA ASP A 68 -8.73 -42.73 2.47
C ASP A 68 -10.21 -42.74 2.09
N TYR A 69 -10.55 -43.38 0.98
CA TYR A 69 -11.93 -43.44 0.51
C TYR A 69 -12.80 -44.36 1.38
N HIS A 70 -12.24 -45.44 1.91
CA HIS A 70 -12.97 -46.41 2.73
C HIS A 70 -12.55 -46.23 4.19
N LEU A 71 -13.43 -45.69 5.03
CA LEU A 71 -13.21 -45.58 6.47
C LEU A 71 -14.23 -46.47 7.19
N PRO A 72 -13.95 -46.91 8.44
CA PRO A 72 -14.82 -47.83 9.17
C PRO A 72 -16.21 -47.26 9.49
N ASP A 73 -16.36 -45.93 9.53
CA ASP A 73 -17.56 -45.23 9.95
C ASP A 73 -18.25 -44.42 8.85
N MET A 74 -17.59 -44.19 7.71
CA MET A 74 -18.15 -43.49 6.53
C MET A 74 -17.26 -43.68 5.30
N ASN A 75 -17.74 -43.35 4.10
CA ASN A 75 -16.86 -43.25 2.93
C ASN A 75 -16.33 -41.81 2.72
N GLY A 76 -15.31 -41.66 1.88
CA GLY A 76 -14.68 -40.36 1.59
C GLY A 76 -15.64 -39.33 1.00
N GLY A 77 -16.67 -39.75 0.25
CA GLY A 77 -17.70 -38.86 -0.27
C GLY A 77 -18.61 -38.29 0.82
N GLU A 78 -19.03 -39.13 1.77
CA GLU A 78 -19.78 -38.73 2.96
C GLU A 78 -18.95 -37.78 3.85
N PHE A 79 -17.66 -38.08 4.02
CA PHE A 79 -16.73 -37.24 4.77
C PHE A 79 -16.65 -35.82 4.18
N VAL A 80 -16.40 -35.71 2.87
CA VAL A 80 -16.27 -34.39 2.20
C VAL A 80 -17.61 -33.65 2.12
N ARG A 81 -18.73 -34.35 1.92
CA ARG A 81 -20.06 -33.71 2.00
C ARG A 81 -20.32 -33.14 3.39
N THR A 82 -19.92 -33.85 4.44
CA THR A 82 -20.04 -33.38 5.81
C THR A 82 -19.15 -32.15 6.07
N LEU A 83 -17.93 -32.12 5.54
CA LEU A 83 -17.08 -30.91 5.59
C LEU A 83 -17.74 -29.71 4.92
N ASN A 84 -18.27 -29.89 3.70
CA ASN A 84 -18.94 -28.82 2.97
C ASN A 84 -20.21 -28.32 3.69
N GLN A 85 -20.97 -29.19 4.35
CA GLN A 85 -22.13 -28.80 5.17
C GLN A 85 -21.74 -27.96 6.39
N ARG A 86 -20.51 -28.13 6.90
CA ARG A 86 -19.94 -27.37 8.02
C ARG A 86 -19.16 -26.13 7.55
N ASP A 87 -19.23 -25.79 6.27
CA ASP A 87 -18.49 -24.70 5.61
C ASP A 87 -16.96 -24.78 5.77
N LEU A 88 -16.43 -25.99 5.98
CA LEU A 88 -14.99 -26.25 6.04
C LEU A 88 -14.46 -26.55 4.62
N ARG A 89 -13.81 -25.56 4.02
CA ARG A 89 -13.28 -25.63 2.63
C ARG A 89 -11.79 -26.01 2.60
N ILE A 90 -11.45 -27.15 3.18
CA ILE A 90 -10.06 -27.63 3.25
C ILE A 90 -9.75 -28.47 2.00
N PRO A 91 -8.66 -28.19 1.26
CA PRO A 91 -8.30 -28.97 0.09
C PRO A 91 -7.89 -30.40 0.50
N PHE A 92 -8.24 -31.38 -0.34
CA PHE A 92 -7.99 -32.77 -0.02
C PHE A 92 -7.48 -33.56 -1.23
N ILE A 93 -6.69 -34.59 -0.96
CA ILE A 93 -6.24 -35.61 -1.92
C ILE A 93 -6.82 -36.93 -1.45
N VAL A 94 -7.39 -37.71 -2.37
CA VAL A 94 -7.99 -39.01 -2.05
C VAL A 94 -6.99 -40.13 -2.30
N MET A 95 -6.92 -41.08 -1.39
CA MET A 95 -6.17 -42.33 -1.48
C MET A 95 -7.16 -43.50 -1.52
N THR A 96 -6.92 -44.50 -2.36
CA THR A 96 -7.84 -45.65 -2.47
C THR A 96 -7.13 -46.90 -2.99
N TRP A 97 -7.59 -48.08 -2.56
CA TRP A 97 -7.09 -49.37 -3.01
C TRP A 97 -7.54 -49.78 -4.42
N GLN A 98 -8.62 -49.19 -4.94
CA GLN A 98 -9.21 -49.59 -6.22
C GLN A 98 -9.21 -48.45 -7.24
N SER A 99 -8.85 -48.76 -8.48
CA SER A 99 -9.12 -47.89 -9.63
C SER A 99 -10.61 -47.99 -9.98
N SER A 100 -11.39 -46.99 -9.57
CA SER A 100 -12.80 -46.87 -9.93
C SER A 100 -13.03 -45.51 -10.57
N GLU A 101 -13.37 -45.51 -11.85
CA GLU A 101 -13.71 -44.28 -12.58
C GLU A 101 -14.89 -43.55 -11.92
N ARG A 102 -15.85 -44.29 -11.34
CA ARG A 102 -16.97 -43.70 -10.60
C ARG A 102 -16.50 -42.94 -9.36
N ILE A 103 -15.63 -43.54 -8.55
CA ILE A 103 -15.09 -42.90 -7.34
C ILE A 103 -14.23 -41.70 -7.73
N PHE A 104 -13.39 -41.83 -8.76
CA PHE A 104 -12.60 -40.73 -9.29
C PHE A 104 -13.49 -39.54 -9.68
N ILE A 105 -14.49 -39.75 -10.54
CA ILE A 105 -15.42 -38.71 -10.99
C ILE A 105 -16.14 -38.07 -9.78
N GLU A 106 -16.60 -38.89 -8.85
CA GLU A 106 -17.28 -38.42 -7.63
C GLU A 106 -16.37 -37.47 -6.82
N MET A 107 -15.15 -37.90 -6.51
CA MET A 107 -14.22 -37.12 -5.68
C MET A 107 -13.76 -35.84 -6.38
N MET A 108 -13.53 -35.88 -7.69
CA MET A 108 -13.17 -34.69 -8.46
C MET A 108 -14.32 -33.68 -8.50
N ASN A 109 -15.57 -34.12 -8.64
CA ASN A 109 -16.75 -33.25 -8.56
C ASN A 109 -16.95 -32.65 -7.16
N LEU A 110 -16.51 -33.35 -6.11
CA LEU A 110 -16.48 -32.83 -4.75
C LEU A 110 -15.28 -31.90 -4.47
N GLY A 111 -14.39 -31.70 -5.45
CA GLY A 111 -13.30 -30.73 -5.38
C GLY A 111 -11.93 -31.30 -4.98
N ALA A 112 -11.72 -32.62 -5.10
CA ALA A 112 -10.43 -33.24 -4.83
C ALA A 112 -9.30 -32.58 -5.65
N ARG A 113 -8.13 -32.42 -5.03
CA ARG A 113 -6.91 -31.83 -5.63
C ARG A 113 -5.93 -32.88 -6.15
N GLY A 114 -6.19 -34.13 -5.85
CA GLY A 114 -5.41 -35.29 -6.29
C GLY A 114 -6.17 -36.58 -6.00
N TYR A 115 -5.78 -37.64 -6.70
CA TYR A 115 -6.33 -38.97 -6.55
C TYR A 115 -5.21 -39.98 -6.73
N VAL A 116 -4.92 -40.75 -5.68
CA VAL A 116 -3.80 -41.69 -5.62
C VAL A 116 -4.33 -43.09 -5.37
N ILE A 117 -3.91 -44.03 -6.22
CA ILE A 117 -4.21 -45.46 -6.04
C ILE A 117 -3.08 -46.08 -5.21
N LYS A 118 -3.43 -46.82 -4.14
CA LYS A 118 -2.51 -47.47 -3.17
C LYS A 118 -1.82 -48.71 -3.77
N GLU A 119 -1.19 -48.56 -4.93
CA GLU A 119 -0.40 -49.60 -5.64
C GLU A 119 1.11 -49.42 -5.43
N LEU A 120 1.92 -50.35 -5.96
CA LEU A 120 3.39 -50.24 -5.91
C LEU A 120 3.88 -48.87 -6.40
N GLY A 121 4.60 -48.15 -5.54
CA GLY A 121 5.13 -46.82 -5.83
C GLY A 121 4.22 -45.64 -5.45
N PHE A 122 3.03 -45.88 -4.90
CA PHE A 122 2.09 -44.80 -4.53
C PHE A 122 2.66 -43.79 -3.54
N LEU A 123 3.60 -44.21 -2.67
CA LEU A 123 4.27 -43.33 -1.71
C LEU A 123 5.06 -42.19 -2.39
N ASN A 124 5.57 -42.40 -3.60
CA ASN A 124 6.21 -41.32 -4.36
C ASN A 124 5.16 -40.43 -5.04
N ALA A 125 4.07 -41.03 -5.54
CA ALA A 125 2.97 -40.28 -6.16
C ALA A 125 2.29 -39.34 -5.16
N ILE A 126 2.02 -39.80 -3.93
CA ILE A 126 1.40 -38.97 -2.88
C ILE A 126 2.30 -37.79 -2.49
N VAL A 127 3.62 -37.99 -2.42
CA VAL A 127 4.57 -36.90 -2.15
C VAL A 127 4.55 -35.87 -3.28
N GLN A 128 4.47 -36.30 -4.54
CA GLN A 128 4.39 -35.38 -5.68
C GLN A 128 3.09 -34.56 -5.66
N ASP A 129 1.95 -35.20 -5.40
CA ASP A 129 0.67 -34.51 -5.29
C ASP A 129 0.63 -33.56 -4.09
N VAL A 130 1.22 -33.96 -2.95
CA VAL A 130 1.37 -33.11 -1.76
C VAL A 130 2.25 -31.90 -2.05
N ARG A 131 3.40 -32.08 -2.72
CA ARG A 131 4.28 -30.97 -3.15
C ARG A 131 3.53 -30.00 -4.05
N ARG A 132 2.84 -30.52 -5.07
CA ARG A 132 2.04 -29.69 -6.00
C ARG A 132 0.95 -28.90 -5.26
N LEU A 133 0.27 -29.53 -4.31
CA LEU A 133 -0.75 -28.87 -3.51
C LEU A 133 -0.15 -27.81 -2.58
N HIS A 134 0.96 -28.11 -1.91
CA HIS A 134 1.70 -27.16 -1.08
C HIS A 134 2.11 -25.92 -1.87
N ASP A 135 2.78 -26.11 -3.02
CA ASP A 135 3.24 -25.01 -3.86
C ASP A 135 2.07 -24.12 -4.30
N LYS A 136 0.94 -24.73 -4.66
CA LYS A 136 -0.27 -24.00 -5.03
C LYS A 136 -0.82 -23.16 -3.87
N LEU A 137 -0.90 -23.74 -2.66
CA LEU A 137 -1.37 -23.02 -1.48
C LEU A 137 -0.44 -21.87 -1.09
N GLN A 138 0.88 -22.06 -1.21
CA GLN A 138 1.87 -21.01 -0.95
C GLN A 138 1.73 -19.85 -1.94
N ILE A 139 1.50 -20.13 -3.22
CA ILE A 139 1.26 -19.10 -4.24
C ILE A 139 -0.02 -18.31 -3.93
N GLU A 140 -1.12 -18.99 -3.62
CA GLU A 140 -2.40 -18.34 -3.28
C GLU A 140 -2.27 -17.45 -2.05
N HIS A 141 -1.59 -17.94 -1.00
CA HIS A 141 -1.34 -17.18 0.22
C HIS A 141 -0.48 -15.94 -0.05
N ARG A 142 0.65 -16.10 -0.73
CA ARG A 142 1.57 -15.00 -1.07
C ARG A 142 0.89 -13.94 -1.95
N HIS A 143 0.02 -14.37 -2.86
CA HIS A 143 -0.76 -13.44 -3.69
C HIS A 143 -1.73 -12.64 -2.83
N ALA A 144 -2.45 -13.28 -1.91
CA ALA A 144 -3.36 -12.61 -0.98
C ALA A 144 -2.61 -11.59 -0.09
N GLU A 145 -1.45 -11.96 0.46
CA GLU A 145 -0.59 -11.06 1.23
C GLU A 145 -0.12 -9.86 0.41
N THR A 146 0.33 -10.10 -0.82
CA THR A 146 0.81 -9.04 -1.73
C THR A 146 -0.32 -8.05 -2.05
N VAL A 147 -1.52 -8.55 -2.35
CA VAL A 147 -2.70 -7.70 -2.60
C VAL A 147 -3.09 -6.91 -1.36
N ALA A 148 -3.09 -7.54 -0.17
CA ALA A 148 -3.40 -6.86 1.08
C ALA A 148 -2.36 -5.77 1.39
N ALA A 149 -1.07 -6.06 1.23
CA ALA A 149 0.01 -5.10 1.43
C ALA A 149 -0.06 -3.94 0.43
N LEU A 150 -0.39 -4.21 -0.84
CA LEU A 150 -0.61 -3.18 -1.85
C LEU A 150 -1.76 -2.26 -1.46
N ARG A 151 -2.93 -2.82 -1.11
CA ARG A 151 -4.10 -2.05 -0.67
C ARG A 151 -3.79 -1.19 0.54
N ALA A 152 -3.14 -1.76 1.57
CA ALA A 152 -2.75 -1.02 2.76
C ALA A 152 -1.75 0.11 2.45
N SER A 153 -0.84 -0.10 1.48
CA SER A 153 0.08 0.93 1.00
C SER A 153 -0.67 2.05 0.25
N GLU A 154 -1.58 1.68 -0.65
CA GLU A 154 -2.41 2.63 -1.41
C GLU A 154 -3.31 3.46 -0.50
N GLU A 155 -3.93 2.85 0.52
CA GLU A 155 -4.75 3.55 1.50
C GLU A 155 -3.92 4.52 2.34
N ARG A 156 -2.74 4.11 2.82
CA ARG A 156 -1.81 5.02 3.51
C ARG A 156 -1.44 6.20 2.61
N TYR A 157 -1.04 5.95 1.37
CA TYR A 157 -0.71 7.02 0.43
C TYR A 157 -1.92 7.94 0.18
N ARG A 158 -3.10 7.38 -0.07
CA ARG A 158 -4.34 8.14 -0.29
C ARG A 158 -4.67 9.01 0.92
N SER A 159 -4.61 8.48 2.14
CA SER A 159 -4.88 9.25 3.36
C SER A 159 -3.88 10.39 3.57
N PHE A 160 -2.60 10.18 3.23
CA PHE A 160 -1.56 11.21 3.35
C PHE A 160 -1.78 12.35 2.35
N VAL A 161 -2.23 12.01 1.15
CA VAL A 161 -2.33 12.93 0.01
C VAL A 161 -3.71 13.62 -0.09
N GLN A 162 -4.75 13.09 0.56
CA GLN A 162 -6.12 13.63 0.54
C GLN A 162 -6.23 15.05 1.11
N ASN A 163 -5.44 15.39 2.12
CA ASN A 163 -5.47 16.71 2.79
C ASN A 163 -4.38 17.67 2.29
N PHE A 164 -3.70 17.33 1.19
CA PHE A 164 -2.66 18.17 0.63
C PHE A 164 -3.24 19.52 0.17
N GLN A 165 -2.88 20.59 0.87
CA GLN A 165 -3.42 21.95 0.66
C GLN A 165 -2.76 22.70 -0.51
N GLY A 166 -1.63 22.21 -1.02
CA GLY A 166 -0.93 22.77 -2.17
C GLY A 166 -1.37 22.14 -3.49
N VAL A 167 -0.64 22.44 -4.55
CA VAL A 167 -0.71 21.78 -5.86
C VAL A 167 0.59 21.03 -6.11
N ALA A 168 0.49 19.74 -6.36
CA ALA A 168 1.61 18.88 -6.71
C ALA A 168 1.60 18.69 -8.22
N VAL A 169 2.72 18.99 -8.88
CA VAL A 169 2.89 18.86 -10.32
C VAL A 169 4.02 17.89 -10.59
N ARG A 170 3.87 17.01 -11.57
CA ARG A 170 4.99 16.24 -12.12
C ARG A 170 5.20 16.62 -13.57
N TYR A 171 6.46 16.70 -13.96
CA TYR A 171 6.88 17.04 -15.32
C TYR A 171 7.60 15.86 -15.98
N ASP A 172 7.46 15.75 -17.30
CA ASP A 172 8.27 14.85 -18.13
C ASP A 172 9.67 15.43 -18.40
N ALA A 173 10.51 14.69 -19.14
CA ALA A 173 11.85 15.12 -19.51
C ALA A 173 11.89 16.38 -20.41
N LYS A 174 10.75 16.80 -20.99
CA LYS A 174 10.60 18.04 -21.77
C LYS A 174 10.01 19.17 -20.93
N MET A 175 9.94 18.99 -19.61
CA MET A 175 9.36 19.93 -18.65
C MET A 175 7.88 20.23 -18.89
N ARG A 176 7.14 19.28 -19.49
CA ARG A 176 5.68 19.38 -19.66
C ARG A 176 4.98 18.73 -18.48
N PRO A 177 3.94 19.37 -17.91
CA PRO A 177 3.20 18.78 -16.81
C PRO A 177 2.46 17.52 -17.29
N VAL A 178 2.65 16.40 -16.58
CA VAL A 178 2.01 15.10 -16.84
C VAL A 178 1.05 14.68 -15.73
N PHE A 179 1.02 15.42 -14.63
CA PHE A 179 0.19 15.13 -13.48
C PHE A 179 -0.03 16.38 -12.64
N PHE A 180 -1.25 16.54 -12.12
CA PHE A 180 -1.59 17.51 -11.10
C PHE A 180 -2.38 16.82 -9.99
N HIS A 181 -2.10 17.19 -8.73
CA HIS A 181 -2.88 16.78 -7.56
C HIS A 181 -3.03 17.92 -6.56
N GLY A 182 -4.08 17.87 -5.73
CA GLY A 182 -4.30 18.79 -4.62
C GLY A 182 -5.27 19.92 -4.95
N ALA A 183 -5.01 21.09 -4.38
CA ALA A 183 -5.90 22.25 -4.39
C ALA A 183 -5.90 23.05 -5.72
N VAL A 184 -5.78 22.36 -6.87
CA VAL A 184 -5.62 22.98 -8.20
C VAL A 184 -6.71 24.03 -8.47
N LYS A 185 -7.97 23.61 -8.44
CA LYS A 185 -9.11 24.50 -8.71
C LYS A 185 -9.25 25.63 -7.67
N LYS A 186 -8.87 25.40 -6.42
CA LYS A 186 -8.94 26.42 -5.35
C LYS A 186 -7.85 27.50 -5.52
N ILE A 187 -6.68 27.11 -6.01
CA ILE A 187 -5.54 28.03 -6.18
C ILE A 187 -5.62 28.75 -7.53
N THR A 188 -5.97 28.06 -8.61
CA THR A 188 -5.91 28.61 -9.98
C THR A 188 -7.26 28.98 -10.56
N GLY A 189 -8.35 28.44 -10.01
CA GLY A 189 -9.70 28.55 -10.59
C GLY A 189 -9.95 27.62 -11.77
N ARG A 190 -8.94 26.83 -12.16
CA ARG A 190 -9.00 25.85 -13.26
C ARG A 190 -8.88 24.42 -12.74
N THR A 191 -9.47 23.48 -13.46
CA THR A 191 -9.26 22.05 -13.19
C THR A 191 -7.88 21.60 -13.64
N ALA A 192 -7.41 20.47 -13.09
CA ALA A 192 -6.18 19.83 -13.55
C ALA A 192 -6.21 19.53 -15.06
N GLN A 193 -7.37 19.07 -15.56
CA GLN A 193 -7.55 18.74 -16.97
C GLN A 193 -7.41 19.98 -17.86
N GLU A 194 -8.07 21.09 -17.51
CA GLU A 194 -7.94 22.36 -18.25
C GLU A 194 -6.50 22.85 -18.32
N LEU A 195 -5.73 22.71 -17.24
CA LEU A 195 -4.30 23.06 -17.21
C LEU A 195 -3.43 22.10 -18.02
N MET A 196 -3.79 20.82 -18.12
CA MET A 196 -3.07 19.85 -18.95
C MET A 196 -3.33 20.05 -20.45
N GLU A 197 -4.53 20.52 -20.82
CA GLU A 197 -4.94 20.75 -22.21
C GLU A 197 -4.50 22.13 -22.73
N THR A 198 -4.17 23.07 -21.85
CA THR A 198 -3.67 24.40 -22.23
C THR A 198 -2.22 24.30 -22.74
N PRO A 199 -1.85 24.84 -23.92
CA PRO A 199 -0.49 24.75 -24.47
C PRO A 199 0.61 25.24 -23.53
N ASP A 200 0.36 26.33 -22.82
CA ASP A 200 1.29 26.91 -21.83
C ASP A 200 1.07 26.37 -20.41
N GLY A 201 0.08 25.49 -20.22
CA GLY A 201 -0.30 24.89 -18.95
C GLY A 201 -0.25 25.84 -17.75
N TRP A 202 0.62 25.54 -16.79
CA TRP A 202 0.85 26.38 -15.61
C TRP A 202 1.49 27.73 -15.93
N LEU A 203 2.42 27.80 -16.90
CA LEU A 203 3.04 29.06 -17.32
C LEU A 203 1.99 30.05 -17.87
N GLY A 204 0.93 29.53 -18.48
CA GLY A 204 -0.18 30.33 -19.00
C GLY A 204 -0.93 31.14 -17.93
N ILE A 205 -0.91 30.72 -16.65
CA ILE A 205 -1.55 31.42 -15.54
C ILE A 205 -0.58 32.28 -14.72
N VAL A 206 0.73 32.21 -14.99
CA VAL A 206 1.73 33.07 -14.33
C VAL A 206 1.51 34.52 -14.77
N HIS A 207 1.60 35.44 -13.80
CA HIS A 207 1.48 36.88 -14.04
C HIS A 207 2.52 37.33 -15.09
N PRO A 208 2.15 38.16 -16.08
CA PRO A 208 3.03 38.53 -17.19
C PRO A 208 4.43 39.01 -16.77
N ASP A 209 4.50 39.86 -15.73
CA ASP A 209 5.76 40.39 -15.20
C ASP A 209 6.69 39.31 -14.62
N ASP A 210 6.13 38.20 -14.13
CA ASP A 210 6.89 37.16 -13.42
C ASP A 210 7.26 36.01 -14.37
N ARG A 211 6.64 35.94 -15.57
CA ARG A 211 6.91 34.89 -16.56
C ARG A 211 8.39 34.75 -16.95
N PRO A 212 9.14 35.83 -17.26
CA PRO A 212 10.54 35.71 -17.69
C PRO A 212 11.44 35.07 -16.63
N GLU A 213 11.12 35.27 -15.36
CA GLU A 213 11.82 34.64 -14.24
C GLU A 213 11.47 33.16 -14.11
N VAL A 214 10.18 32.82 -14.21
CA VAL A 214 9.70 31.44 -14.10
C VAL A 214 10.20 30.57 -15.27
N GLU A 215 10.36 31.15 -16.46
CA GLU A 215 10.84 30.48 -17.68
C GLU A 215 12.37 30.41 -17.80
N ARG A 216 13.11 30.95 -16.83
CA ARG A 216 14.58 31.05 -16.89
C ARG A 216 15.24 29.70 -17.12
N ALA A 217 15.75 29.49 -18.34
CA ALA A 217 16.29 28.21 -18.81
C ALA A 217 17.41 27.65 -17.92
N ALA A 218 18.25 28.52 -17.34
CA ALA A 218 19.36 28.10 -16.48
C ALA A 218 18.92 27.31 -15.22
N GLU A 219 17.73 27.56 -14.67
CA GLU A 219 17.21 26.77 -13.54
C GLU A 219 16.58 25.45 -14.01
N ARG A 220 15.94 25.48 -15.18
CA ARG A 220 15.36 24.31 -15.82
C ARG A 220 16.44 23.29 -16.20
N ASP A 221 17.55 23.73 -16.77
CA ASP A 221 18.61 22.84 -17.23
C ASP A 221 19.29 22.17 -16.02
N LYS A 222 19.50 22.90 -14.91
CA LYS A 222 19.97 22.31 -13.64
C LYS A 222 19.06 21.20 -13.12
N LEU A 223 17.74 21.35 -13.21
CA LEU A 223 16.78 20.32 -12.78
C LEU A 223 16.88 19.03 -13.62
N LEU A 224 17.33 19.13 -14.87
CA LEU A 224 17.48 17.99 -15.78
C LEU A 224 18.89 17.37 -15.72
N GLU A 225 19.91 18.16 -15.40
CA GLU A 225 21.32 17.75 -15.47
C GLU A 225 21.93 17.38 -14.11
N LEU A 226 21.54 18.07 -13.02
CA LEU A 226 22.15 17.88 -11.70
C LEU A 226 21.33 16.89 -10.85
N PRO A 227 21.85 15.71 -10.50
CA PRO A 227 21.13 14.75 -9.68
C PRO A 227 20.74 15.33 -8.31
N PHE A 228 19.52 15.03 -7.87
CA PHE A 228 18.96 15.47 -6.58
C PHE A 228 18.91 17.00 -6.40
N PHE A 229 18.89 17.76 -7.49
CA PHE A 229 18.80 19.21 -7.44
C PHE A 229 17.39 19.67 -7.04
N SER A 230 17.35 20.71 -6.21
CA SER A 230 16.12 21.38 -5.78
C SER A 230 16.29 22.90 -5.75
N THR A 231 15.21 23.62 -6.03
CA THR A 231 15.13 25.08 -5.96
C THR A 231 13.74 25.51 -5.49
N GLU A 232 13.61 26.75 -5.05
CA GLU A 232 12.33 27.35 -4.68
C GLU A 232 12.18 28.76 -5.26
N ARG A 233 10.93 29.19 -5.45
CA ARG A 233 10.62 30.52 -5.98
C ARG A 233 9.24 30.99 -5.52
N GLU A 234 9.07 32.31 -5.45
CA GLU A 234 7.77 32.95 -5.17
C GLU A 234 7.39 33.83 -6.35
N TYR A 235 6.16 33.69 -6.84
CA TYR A 235 5.66 34.46 -7.97
C TYR A 235 4.14 34.60 -7.91
N ARG A 236 3.61 35.45 -8.78
CA ARG A 236 2.19 35.74 -8.90
C ARG A 236 1.55 34.89 -10.00
N ILE A 237 0.34 34.41 -9.73
CA ILE A 237 -0.55 33.81 -10.73
C ILE A 237 -1.84 34.63 -10.83
N VAL A 238 -2.50 34.54 -11.99
CA VAL A 238 -3.80 35.14 -12.25
C VAL A 238 -4.86 34.04 -12.14
N HIS A 239 -5.73 34.15 -11.14
CA HIS A 239 -6.87 33.26 -10.95
C HIS A 239 -7.94 33.53 -12.03
N THR A 240 -8.83 32.57 -12.29
CA THR A 240 -9.86 32.71 -13.35
C THR A 240 -10.86 33.85 -13.12
N ASP A 241 -11.03 34.31 -11.88
CA ASP A 241 -11.83 35.51 -11.54
C ASP A 241 -11.08 36.84 -11.73
N GLY A 242 -9.82 36.79 -12.22
CA GLY A 242 -8.97 37.95 -12.45
C GLY A 242 -8.16 38.41 -11.22
N THR A 243 -8.35 37.79 -10.05
CA THR A 243 -7.56 38.13 -8.86
C THR A 243 -6.13 37.62 -8.98
N VAL A 244 -5.19 38.37 -8.39
CA VAL A 244 -3.78 37.97 -8.30
C VAL A 244 -3.56 37.21 -7.01
N LYS A 245 -2.94 36.02 -7.13
CA LYS A 245 -2.52 35.21 -6.00
C LYS A 245 -1.01 35.08 -5.98
N TRP A 246 -0.42 35.11 -4.79
CA TRP A 246 0.98 34.78 -4.59
C TRP A 246 1.12 33.29 -4.31
N VAL A 247 2.07 32.66 -4.98
CA VAL A 247 2.41 31.25 -4.78
C VAL A 247 3.88 31.07 -4.45
N HIS A 248 4.16 30.10 -3.58
CA HIS A 248 5.50 29.59 -3.31
C HIS A 248 5.62 28.20 -3.92
N GLU A 249 6.56 28.03 -4.83
CA GLU A 249 6.82 26.78 -5.52
C GLU A 249 8.17 26.21 -5.10
N LEU A 250 8.16 24.96 -4.64
CA LEU A 250 9.36 24.15 -4.45
C LEU A 250 9.47 23.16 -5.61
N ILE A 251 10.56 23.19 -6.37
CA ILE A 251 10.84 22.27 -7.48
C ILE A 251 12.03 21.39 -7.13
N GLN A 252 11.92 20.09 -7.38
CA GLN A 252 13.02 19.15 -7.21
C GLN A 252 12.96 18.05 -8.27
N ASN A 253 14.10 17.44 -8.56
CA ASN A 253 14.12 16.23 -9.37
C ASN A 253 14.15 14.96 -8.51
N ALA A 254 13.66 13.88 -9.10
CA ALA A 254 13.72 12.55 -8.50
C ALA A 254 14.62 11.67 -9.37
N CYS A 255 15.68 11.13 -8.76
CA CYS A 255 16.64 10.30 -9.48
C CYS A 255 16.32 8.79 -9.37
N GLY A 256 16.85 8.02 -10.33
CA GLY A 256 16.97 6.57 -10.25
C GLY A 256 18.12 6.14 -9.35
N THR A 257 18.28 4.84 -9.15
CA THR A 257 19.38 4.26 -8.37
C THR A 257 20.76 4.50 -8.98
N ASN A 258 20.81 4.81 -10.27
CA ASN A 258 22.00 5.17 -11.04
C ASN A 258 22.31 6.69 -11.03
N GLY A 259 21.55 7.50 -10.29
CA GLY A 259 21.70 8.95 -10.26
C GLY A 259 21.08 9.70 -11.45
N SER A 260 20.55 9.01 -12.48
CA SER A 260 19.90 9.69 -13.60
C SER A 260 18.57 10.29 -13.16
N VAL A 261 18.31 11.53 -13.57
CA VAL A 261 17.02 12.21 -13.35
C VAL A 261 15.90 11.43 -14.04
N ARG A 262 14.88 10.98 -13.28
CA ARG A 262 13.71 10.28 -13.82
C ARG A 262 12.55 11.21 -14.15
N TYR A 263 12.28 12.17 -13.26
CA TYR A 263 11.25 13.18 -13.46
C TYR A 263 11.54 14.38 -12.56
N VAL A 264 10.92 15.51 -12.89
CA VAL A 264 10.88 16.71 -12.07
C VAL A 264 9.50 16.81 -11.42
N GLN A 265 9.44 17.27 -10.19
CA GLN A 265 8.19 17.50 -9.47
C GLN A 265 8.22 18.84 -8.76
N SER A 266 7.07 19.48 -8.65
CA SER A 266 6.91 20.70 -7.87
C SER A 266 5.74 20.62 -6.89
N SER A 267 5.86 21.37 -5.80
CA SER A 267 4.80 21.60 -4.81
C SER A 267 4.57 23.11 -4.71
N ILE A 268 3.33 23.53 -4.92
CA ILE A 268 2.96 24.94 -5.04
C ILE A 268 1.93 25.28 -3.98
N TYR A 269 2.22 26.28 -3.15
CA TYR A 269 1.37 26.70 -2.04
C TYR A 269 0.89 28.14 -2.24
N ASP A 270 -0.39 28.40 -1.99
CA ASP A 270 -0.94 29.75 -1.95
C ASP A 270 -0.43 30.45 -0.69
N ILE A 271 0.33 31.54 -0.87
CA ILE A 271 0.92 32.37 0.18
C ILE A 271 0.34 33.79 0.16
N THR A 272 -0.81 33.98 -0.49
CA THR A 272 -1.44 35.31 -0.67
C THR A 272 -1.74 35.98 0.68
N GLU A 273 -2.34 35.25 1.62
CA GLU A 273 -2.64 35.77 2.97
C GLU A 273 -1.37 36.12 3.75
N ARG A 274 -0.30 35.31 3.59
CA ARG A 274 1.01 35.59 4.20
C ARG A 274 1.57 36.92 3.68
N LYS A 275 1.55 37.13 2.35
CA LYS A 275 2.04 38.36 1.72
C LYS A 275 1.21 39.59 2.10
N LYS A 276 -0.12 39.47 2.20
CA LYS A 276 -0.98 40.57 2.68
C LYS A 276 -0.64 40.96 4.11
N THR A 277 -0.54 39.98 5.01
CA THR A 277 -0.19 40.22 6.41
C THR A 277 1.18 40.89 6.56
N GLU A 278 2.17 40.44 5.77
CA GLU A 278 3.51 41.03 5.74
C GLU A 278 3.48 42.49 5.25
N GLN A 279 2.70 42.76 4.19
CA GLN A 279 2.57 44.11 3.64
C GLN A 279 1.85 45.08 4.60
N GLU A 280 0.77 44.64 5.24
CA GLU A 280 0.05 45.42 6.26
C GLU A 280 0.94 45.74 7.45
N LYS A 281 1.70 44.75 7.94
CA LYS A 281 2.68 44.94 9.01
C LYS A 281 3.72 45.99 8.63
N ASN A 282 4.33 45.86 7.45
CA ASN A 282 5.36 46.80 6.97
C ASN A 282 4.79 48.22 6.80
N ALA A 283 3.55 48.35 6.32
CA ALA A 283 2.88 49.64 6.20
C ALA A 283 2.64 50.28 7.58
N LEU A 284 2.21 49.49 8.56
CA LEU A 284 1.98 49.97 9.92
C LEU A 284 3.29 50.38 10.62
N GLU A 285 4.36 49.61 10.45
CA GLU A 285 5.70 49.97 10.95
C GLU A 285 6.20 51.29 10.36
N MET A 286 6.01 51.50 9.05
CA MET A 286 6.36 52.76 8.39
C MET A 286 5.52 53.94 8.91
N GLN A 287 4.24 53.74 9.18
CA GLN A 287 3.38 54.76 9.78
C GLN A 287 3.81 55.13 11.21
N LEU A 288 4.16 54.14 12.03
CA LEU A 288 4.66 54.36 13.39
C LEU A 288 5.98 55.14 13.40
N LEU A 289 6.92 54.76 12.53
CA LEU A 289 8.19 55.48 12.36
C LEU A 289 7.97 56.93 11.93
N HIS A 290 6.99 57.18 11.06
CA HIS A 290 6.65 58.54 10.63
C HIS A 290 6.07 59.38 11.78
N LEU A 291 5.15 58.82 12.57
CA LEU A 291 4.56 59.50 13.73
C LEU A 291 5.60 59.84 14.80
N GLN A 292 6.49 58.90 15.14
CA GLN A 292 7.57 59.13 16.11
C GLN A 292 8.51 60.27 15.70
N LYS A 293 8.83 60.37 14.40
CA LYS A 293 9.63 61.49 13.87
C LYS A 293 8.89 62.82 14.01
N MET A 294 7.60 62.86 13.71
CA MET A 294 6.79 64.08 13.80
C MET A 294 6.62 64.55 15.26
N GLU A 295 6.44 63.62 16.20
CA GLU A 295 6.40 63.94 17.63
C GLU A 295 7.72 64.54 18.12
N ALA A 296 8.86 63.96 17.73
CA ALA A 296 10.19 64.47 18.08
C ALA A 296 10.42 65.89 17.53
N VAL A 297 10.04 66.14 16.27
CA VAL A 297 10.11 67.48 15.65
C VAL A 297 9.18 68.47 16.37
N GLY A 298 7.96 68.06 16.70
CA GLY A 298 6.99 68.88 17.43
C GLY A 298 7.48 69.28 18.82
N ARG A 299 8.11 68.36 19.58
CA ARG A 299 8.69 68.66 20.89
C ARG A 299 9.87 69.63 20.80
N LEU A 300 10.73 69.49 19.78
CA LEU A 300 11.84 70.40 19.54
C LEU A 300 11.35 71.82 19.17
N ALA A 301 10.37 71.92 18.27
CA ALA A 301 9.79 73.20 17.87
C ALA A 301 9.07 73.89 19.05
N GLY A 302 8.36 73.13 19.90
CA GLY A 302 7.73 73.65 21.11
C GLY A 302 8.73 74.19 22.14
N GLY A 303 9.87 73.51 22.32
CA GLY A 303 10.96 73.99 23.17
C GLY A 303 11.58 75.29 22.66
N VAL A 304 11.85 75.39 21.36
CA VAL A 304 12.40 76.60 20.73
C VAL A 304 11.41 77.78 20.78
N ALA A 305 10.11 77.52 20.59
CA ALA A 305 9.08 78.55 20.69
C ALA A 305 8.90 79.07 22.12
N HIS A 306 9.02 78.20 23.13
CA HIS A 306 9.00 78.59 24.53
C HIS A 306 10.20 79.47 24.89
N ASP A 307 11.39 79.17 24.36
CA ASP A 307 12.60 79.99 24.56
C ASP A 307 12.52 81.35 23.84
N PHE A 308 11.83 81.43 22.70
CA PHE A 308 11.61 82.70 21.97
C PHE A 308 10.54 83.60 22.60
N ASN A 309 9.55 83.04 23.30
CA ASN A 309 8.49 83.82 23.97
C ASN A 309 8.89 84.37 25.35
N ASN A 310 10.08 83.99 25.85
CA ASN A 310 10.64 84.46 27.12
C ASN A 310 11.74 85.52 26.95
N LEU A 311 11.89 86.08 25.74
CA LEU A 311 12.71 87.25 25.41
C LEU A 311 11.85 88.51 25.33
#